data_AF-A0A7J9MH28-F1
#
_entry.id   AF-A0A7J9MH28-F1
#
_cell.length_a   1.000
_cell.length_b   1.000
_cell.length_c   1.000
_cell.angle_alpha   90.00
_cell.angle_beta   90.00
_cell.angle_gamma   90.00
#
_symmetry.space_group_name_H-M   'P 1'
#
loop_
_entity.id
_entity.type
_entity.pdbx_description
1 polymer ?
#
loop_
_entity_poly.entity_id
_entity_poly.type
_entity_poly.pdbx_seq_one_letter_code
_entity_poly.pdbx_strand_id
1 'polypeptide(L)' 'MSSMEENHLLDIVDAEIGKDGQKDEVVAVAQLAKRCLNLDERYRPTMKEVAMELERLRTGQGDYIHADQIKQAEVMIT' A
#
# COMPACT_ATOMS: atom_id res chain seq x y z
N MET A 1 -12.07 -0.41 2.92
CA MET A 1 -11.46 -0.03 1.63
C MET A 1 -11.51 -1.25 0.71
N SER A 2 -12.68 -1.55 0.13
CA SER A 2 -12.85 -2.77 -0.66
C SER A 2 -11.96 -2.78 -1.91
N SER A 3 -11.75 -1.63 -2.56
CA SER A 3 -10.93 -1.52 -3.78
C SER A 3 -9.48 -1.96 -3.59
N MET A 4 -8.91 -1.76 -2.39
CA MET A 4 -7.56 -2.25 -2.03
C MET A 4 -7.53 -3.74 -1.74
N GLU A 5 -8.66 -4.34 -1.37
CA GLU A 5 -8.80 -5.75 -1.03
C GLU A 5 -9.10 -6.60 -2.26
N GLU A 6 -9.71 -5.98 -3.27
CA GLU A 6 -10.16 -6.56 -4.54
C GLU A 6 -9.19 -6.28 -5.72
N ASN A 7 -7.98 -5.79 -5.46
CA ASN A 7 -6.98 -5.44 -6.50
C ASN A 7 -7.45 -4.39 -7.53
N HIS A 8 -8.49 -3.62 -7.20
CA HIS A 8 -9.08 -2.56 -8.03
C HIS A 8 -8.54 -1.16 -7.71
N LEU A 9 -7.33 -1.07 -7.13
CA LEU A 9 -6.73 0.21 -6.77
C LEU A 9 -6.57 1.12 -8.00
N LEU A 10 -6.07 0.57 -9.11
CA LEU A 10 -5.81 1.35 -10.32
C LEU A 10 -7.09 1.86 -10.98
N ASP A 11 -8.25 1.28 -10.65
CA ASP A 11 -9.55 1.68 -11.21
C ASP A 11 -10.11 2.93 -10.52
N ILE A 12 -9.62 3.26 -9.31
CA ILE A 12 -10.07 4.41 -8.51
C ILE A 12 -9.02 5.53 -8.41
N VAL A 13 -7.77 5.22 -8.76
CA VAL A 13 -6.68 6.20 -8.77
C VAL A 13 -6.87 7.15 -9.95
N ASP A 14 -6.53 8.41 -9.74
CA ASP A 14 -6.62 9.45 -10.77
C ASP A 14 -5.92 8.99 -12.06
N ALA A 15 -6.58 9.19 -13.20
CA ALA A 15 -6.10 8.74 -14.50
C ALA A 15 -4.73 9.34 -14.86
N GLU A 16 -4.37 10.51 -14.33
CA GLU A 16 -3.04 11.11 -14.54
C GLU A 16 -1.93 10.36 -13.79
N ILE A 17 -2.27 9.67 -12.70
CA ILE A 17 -1.33 8.86 -11.90
C ILE A 17 -1.17 7.45 -12.51
N GLY A 18 -2.22 6.92 -13.13
CA GLY A 18 -2.24 5.55 -13.68
C GLY A 18 -1.53 5.34 -15.02
N LYS A 19 -1.03 6.40 -15.67
CA LYS A 19 -0.56 6.36 -17.06
C LYS A 19 0.86 5.82 -17.26
N ASP A 20 1.75 5.92 -16.28
CA ASP A 20 3.18 5.63 -16.47
C ASP A 20 3.80 4.95 -15.25
N GLY A 21 4.32 3.73 -15.41
CA GLY A 21 5.45 3.09 -14.69
C GLY A 21 5.49 3.06 -13.14
N GLN A 22 4.61 3.79 -12.47
CA GLN A 22 4.64 4.12 -11.04
C GLN A 22 3.63 3.26 -10.27
N LYS A 23 3.17 2.14 -10.87
CA LYS A 23 2.16 1.27 -10.26
C LYS A 23 2.59 0.77 -8.88
N ASP A 24 3.87 0.44 -8.73
CA ASP A 24 4.41 -0.06 -7.46
C ASP A 24 4.46 1.04 -6.39
N GLU A 25 4.81 2.27 -6.76
CA GLU A 25 4.80 3.43 -5.86
C GLU A 25 3.38 3.79 -5.41
N VAL A 26 2.43 3.77 -6.35
CA VAL A 26 1.01 3.99 -6.08
C VAL A 26 0.46 2.94 -5.13
N VAL A 27 0.79 1.66 -5.35
CA VAL A 27 0.40 0.56 -4.45
C VAL A 27 1.01 0.76 -3.07
N ALA A 28 2.28 1.14 -2.96
CA ALA A 28 2.95 1.34 -1.68
C ALA A 28 2.35 2.50 -0.87
N VAL A 29 2.09 3.65 -1.52
CA VAL A 29 1.42 4.78 -0.87
C VAL A 29 0.00 4.41 -0.46
N ALA A 30 -0.72 3.66 -1.29
CA ALA A 30 -2.08 3.22 -0.96
C ALA A 30 -2.10 2.23 0.23
N GLN A 31 -1.12 1.33 0.35
CA GLN A 31 -0.97 0.47 1.52
C GLN A 31 -0.69 1.26 2.80
N LEU A 32 0.13 2.32 2.72
CA LEU A 32 0.35 3.23 3.84
C LEU A 32 -0.96 3.95 4.22
N ALA A 33 -1.70 4.48 3.24
CA ALA A 33 -3.01 5.11 3.47
C ALA A 33 -4.03 4.13 4.09
N LYS A 34 -4.03 2.85 3.67
CA LYS A 34 -4.86 1.79 4.26
C LYS A 34 -4.61 1.64 5.75
N ARG A 35 -3.34 1.65 6.18
CA ARG A 35 -2.99 1.58 7.61
C ARG A 35 -3.35 2.87 8.37
N CYS A 36 -3.14 4.05 7.78
CA CYS A 36 -3.53 5.32 8.38
C CYS A 36 -5.04 5.44 8.65
N LEU A 37 -5.86 4.84 7.78
CA LEU A 37 -7.32 4.88 7.84
C LEU A 37 -7.92 3.62 8.51
N ASN A 38 -7.12 2.85 9.24
CA ASN A 38 -7.61 1.71 10.01
C ASN A 38 -8.63 2.19 11.06
N LEU A 39 -9.75 1.46 11.18
CA LEU A 39 -10.82 1.75 12.14
C LEU A 39 -10.38 1.48 13.59
N ASP A 40 -9.50 0.51 13.81
CA ASP A 40 -8.89 0.29 15.12
C ASP A 40 -7.62 1.15 15.24
N GLU A 41 -7.70 2.11 16.15
CA GLU A 41 -6.68 3.14 16.35
C GLU A 41 -5.31 2.56 16.72
N ARG A 42 -5.27 1.36 17.31
CA ARG A 42 -4.02 0.70 17.72
C ARG A 42 -3.19 0.24 16.53
N TYR A 43 -3.81 0.07 15.37
CA TYR A 43 -3.13 -0.30 14.13
C TYR A 43 -2.84 0.91 13.23
N ARG A 44 -3.29 2.11 13.60
CA ARG A 44 -2.91 3.32 12.89
C ARG A 44 -1.46 3.66 13.21
N PRO A 45 -0.61 3.90 12.20
CA PRO A 45 0.76 4.38 12.44
C PRO A 45 0.75 5.78 13.04
N THR A 46 1.78 6.07 13.82
CA THR A 46 2.08 7.43 14.26
C THR A 46 2.54 8.28 13.08
N MET A 47 2.35 9.60 13.15
CA MET A 47 2.84 10.51 12.10
C MET A 47 4.36 10.43 11.88
N LYS A 48 5.13 10.04 12.91
CA LYS A 48 6.57 9.80 12.78
C LYS A 48 6.86 8.60 11.87
N GLU A 49 6.12 7.51 12.02
CA GLU A 49 6.24 6.32 11.18
C GLU A 49 5.78 6.62 9.75
N VAL A 50 4.67 7.34 9.59
CA VAL A 50 4.18 7.79 8.27
C VAL A 50 5.24 8.63 7.55
N ALA A 51 5.84 9.60 8.22
CA ALA A 51 6.88 10.45 7.63
C ALA A 51 8.12 9.64 7.23
N MET A 52 8.55 8.70 8.08
CA MET A 52 9.69 7.83 7.81
C MET A 52 9.45 6.93 6.58
N GLU A 53 8.23 6.41 6.44
CA GLU A 53 7.89 5.53 5.34
C GLU A 53 7.76 6.27 4.02
N LEU A 54 7.13 7.45 4.02
CA LEU A 54 7.10 8.33 2.85
C LEU A 54 8.51 8.74 2.41
N GLU A 55 9.43 8.98 3.35
CA GLU A 55 10.84 9.24 3.04
C GLU A 55 11.48 8.05 2.31
N ARG A 56 11.25 6.82 2.80
CA ARG A 56 11.75 5.60 2.16
C ARG A 56 11.20 5.38 0.75
N LEU A 57 9.91 5.66 0.54
CA LEU A 57 9.29 5.58 -0.78
C LEU A 57 9.89 6.60 -1.73
N ARG A 58 10.13 7.82 -1.25
CA ARG A 58 10.76 8.89 -2.05
C ARG A 58 12.21 8.57 -2.44
N THR A 59 12.96 7.88 -1.59
CA THR A 59 14.39 7.56 -1.84
C THR A 59 14.59 6.24 -2.60
N GLY A 60 13.52 5.51 -2.94
CA GLY A 60 13.61 4.22 -3.62
C GLY A 60 14.24 3.12 -2.76
N GLN A 61 14.29 3.30 -1.43
CA GLN A 61 14.83 2.33 -0.47
C GLN A 61 13.78 1.31 0.02
N GLY A 62 12.69 1.18 -0.74
CA GLY A 62 11.63 0.22 -0.50
C GLY A 62 11.84 -1.02 -1.36
N ASP A 63 12.19 -2.15 -0.73
CA ASP A 63 11.92 -3.45 -1.35
C ASP A 63 10.40 -3.60 -1.44
N TYR A 64 9.82 -3.35 -2.60
CA TYR A 64 8.38 -3.44 -2.83
C TYR A 64 7.96 -4.91 -2.70
N ILE A 65 7.36 -5.28 -1.56
CA ILE A 65 6.72 -6.58 -1.44
C ILE A 65 5.44 -6.53 -2.28
N HIS A 66 5.42 -7.27 -3.39
CA HIS A 66 4.19 -7.56 -4.11
C HIS A 66 3.27 -8.30 -3.12
N ALA A 67 2.29 -7.58 -2.55
CA ALA A 67 1.40 -8.10 -1.52
C ALA A 67 0.51 -9.26 -2.02
N ASP A 68 0.58 -9.59 -3.31
CA ASP A 68 0.06 -10.85 -3.86
C ASP A 68 0.66 -12.10 -3.21
N GLN A 69 1.86 -12.03 -2.59
CA GLN A 69 2.47 -13.20 -1.95
C GLN A 69 2.10 -13.40 -0.48
N ILE A 70 1.64 -12.38 0.26
CA ILE A 70 1.26 -12.58 1.68
C ILE A 70 -0.07 -13.34 1.76
N LYS A 71 -1.01 -13.11 0.82
CA LYS A 71 -2.22 -13.92 0.71
C LYS A 71 -1.93 -15.36 0.25
N GLN A 72 -0.88 -15.61 -0.54
CA GLN A 72 -0.51 -16.99 -0.93
C GLN A 72 0.19 -17.78 0.19
N ALA A 73 0.94 -17.12 1.08
CA ALA A 73 1.58 -17.79 2.21
C ALA A 73 0.57 -18.23 3.29
N GLU A 74 -0.51 -17.47 3.51
CA GLU A 74 -1.55 -17.85 4.47
C GLU A 74 -2.51 -18.93 3.92
N VAL A 75 -2.65 -19.06 2.61
CA VAL A 75 -3.51 -20.09 1.96
C VAL A 75 -2.82 -21.45 1.86
N MET A 76 -1.50 -21.56 2.08
CA MET A 76 -0.81 -22.86 2.03
C MET A 76 -0.74 -23.60 3.38
N ILE A 77 -1.23 -23.01 4.49
CA ILE A 77 -1.17 -23.61 5.83
C ILE A 77 -2.57 -23.91 6.40
N THR A 78 -3.63 -23.95 5.58
CA THR A 78 -4.94 -24.51 5.99
C THR A 78 -5.63 -25.22 4.85
#